data_AF-A0AA43KWJ7-F1
#
_entry.id   AF-A0AA43KWJ7-F1
#
_cell.length_a   1.000
_cell.length_b   1.000
_cell.length_c   1.000
_cell.angle_alpha   90.00
_cell.angle_beta   90.00
_cell.angle_gamma   90.00
#
_symmetry.space_group_name_H-M   'P 1'
#
loop_
_entity.id
_entity.type
_entity.pdbx_description
1 polymer ?
#
loop_
_entity_poly.entity_id
_entity_poly.type
_entity_poly.pdbx_seq_one_letter_code
_entity_poly.pdbx_strand_id
1 'polypeptide(L)'
;MKKVILMLCLAALITGCSNDELGTISVFNVNDFINMMDATPDHIKSSFTAGELENESNTLGKTTLKYRLNTKDVSYLVTFYGNENGTVSKIELYGLYGNGYSDGIELYKKEMDKISSANMYQTYRAKYNSKTAGQIDFQDRNEFWDYVIKNDVDTFIYECWWVINEPTMKFDIDGKYSKSSNSILITFEKNIWE
;
A
#
# COMPACT_ATOMS: atom_id res chain seq x y z
N MET A 1 -4.17 -67.00 -36.54
CA MET A 1 -5.04 -66.20 -35.64
C MET A 1 -4.19 -65.50 -34.60
N LYS A 2 -4.66 -64.32 -34.20
CA LYS A 2 -3.99 -63.16 -33.61
C LYS A 2 -3.08 -63.40 -32.40
N LYS A 3 -1.88 -62.78 -32.45
CA LYS A 3 -1.09 -62.36 -31.29
C LYS A 3 -1.69 -61.05 -30.76
N VAL A 4 -1.95 -60.96 -29.46
CA VAL A 4 -2.25 -59.68 -28.79
C VAL A 4 -1.23 -59.53 -27.67
N ILE A 5 -0.21 -58.71 -27.94
CA ILE A 5 0.73 -58.24 -26.93
C ILE A 5 0.11 -56.97 -26.34
N LEU A 6 -0.03 -57.01 -25.02
CA LEU A 6 -0.39 -55.90 -24.14
C LEU A 6 0.58 -54.73 -24.36
N MET A 7 0.07 -53.56 -24.74
CA MET A 7 0.80 -52.30 -24.61
C MET A 7 -0.12 -51.32 -23.88
N LEU A 8 0.22 -51.08 -22.61
CA LEU A 8 -0.42 -50.09 -21.76
C LEU A 8 -0.26 -48.70 -22.41
N CYS A 9 -1.35 -48.12 -22.89
CA CYS A 9 -1.42 -46.68 -23.08
C CYS A 9 -1.67 -46.03 -21.72
N LEU A 10 -0.59 -45.71 -21.02
CA LEU A 10 -0.59 -44.70 -19.96
C LEU A 10 -0.83 -43.36 -20.66
N ALA A 11 -2.09 -43.00 -20.89
CA ALA A 11 -2.45 -41.65 -21.25
C ALA A 11 -2.20 -40.78 -20.03
N ALA A 12 -1.03 -40.15 -20.00
CA ALA A 12 -0.77 -39.03 -19.11
C ALA A 12 -1.87 -38.00 -19.34
N LEU A 13 -2.72 -37.81 -18.32
CA LEU A 13 -3.52 -36.61 -18.16
C LEU A 13 -2.54 -35.44 -17.97
N ILE A 14 -2.02 -34.92 -19.08
CA ILE A 14 -1.51 -33.55 -19.15
C ILE A 14 -2.75 -32.66 -19.29
N THR A 15 -3.56 -32.60 -18.24
CA THR A 15 -4.40 -31.44 -18.01
C THR A 15 -3.48 -30.39 -17.42
N GLY A 16 -3.34 -29.29 -18.16
CA GLY A 16 -2.25 -28.34 -18.06
C GLY A 16 -1.95 -27.86 -16.64
N CYS A 17 -0.68 -27.46 -16.47
CA CYS A 17 -0.31 -26.40 -15.54
C CYS A 17 -1.47 -25.41 -15.47
N SER A 18 -2.07 -25.34 -14.29
CA SER A 18 -2.98 -24.27 -13.93
C SER A 18 -2.34 -22.97 -14.41
N ASN A 19 -3.01 -22.32 -15.36
CA ASN A 19 -2.88 -20.89 -15.47
C ASN A 19 -3.35 -20.39 -14.11
N ASP A 20 -2.38 -20.10 -13.22
CA ASP A 20 -2.64 -19.24 -12.08
C ASP A 20 -3.28 -18.00 -12.69
N GLU A 21 -4.58 -17.84 -12.48
CA GLU A 21 -5.30 -16.63 -12.82
C GLU A 21 -4.60 -15.52 -12.05
N LEU A 22 -3.69 -14.82 -12.72
CA LEU A 22 -3.19 -13.53 -12.25
C LEU A 22 -4.44 -12.67 -12.15
N GLY A 23 -4.99 -12.55 -10.94
CA GLY A 23 -6.10 -11.65 -10.66
C GLY A 23 -5.81 -10.27 -11.22
N THR A 24 -6.86 -9.51 -11.52
CA THR A 24 -6.77 -8.18 -12.14
C THR A 24 -5.60 -7.38 -11.57
N ILE A 25 -4.58 -7.12 -12.40
CA ILE A 25 -3.43 -6.31 -12.01
C ILE A 25 -3.90 -4.85 -12.02
N SER A 26 -3.95 -4.26 -10.83
CA SER A 26 -4.41 -2.90 -10.60
C SER A 26 -3.25 -1.93 -10.47
N VAL A 27 -3.56 -0.64 -10.64
CA VAL A 27 -2.61 0.46 -10.45
C VAL A 27 -2.89 1.13 -9.11
N PHE A 28 -1.84 1.37 -8.31
CA PHE A 28 -1.96 2.26 -7.16
C PHE A 28 -2.14 3.70 -7.65
N ASN A 29 -3.34 4.25 -7.43
CA ASN A 29 -3.72 5.60 -7.79
C ASN A 29 -4.03 6.42 -6.54
N VAL A 30 -3.15 7.36 -6.20
CA VAL A 30 -3.25 8.20 -5.00
C VAL A 30 -4.55 9.00 -4.97
N ASN A 31 -5.02 9.49 -6.11
CA ASN A 31 -6.24 10.31 -6.16
C ASN A 31 -7.50 9.51 -5.87
N ASP A 32 -7.54 8.22 -6.21
CA ASP A 32 -8.68 7.37 -5.87
C ASP A 32 -8.79 7.22 -4.35
N PHE A 33 -7.67 7.02 -3.64
CA PHE A 33 -7.65 6.95 -2.17
C PHE A 33 -8.03 8.27 -1.51
N ILE A 34 -7.55 9.40 -2.03
CA ILE A 34 -7.92 10.72 -1.52
C ILE A 34 -9.44 10.97 -1.70
N ASN A 35 -10.00 10.62 -2.87
CA ASN A 35 -11.42 10.78 -3.15
C ASN A 35 -12.31 9.83 -2.31
N MET A 36 -11.74 8.76 -1.77
CA MET A 36 -12.41 7.81 -0.88
C MET A 36 -12.42 8.24 0.59
N MET A 37 -11.69 9.29 0.94
CA MET A 37 -11.83 9.93 2.25
C MET A 37 -13.22 10.54 2.40
N ASP A 38 -13.80 10.46 3.60
CA ASP A 38 -15.18 10.84 3.94
C ASP A 38 -16.29 10.03 3.23
N ALA A 39 -15.96 9.06 2.37
CA ALA A 39 -16.95 8.19 1.77
C ALA A 39 -17.55 7.21 2.79
N THR A 40 -18.78 6.74 2.53
CA THR A 40 -19.39 5.68 3.34
C THR A 40 -18.82 4.30 2.97
N PRO A 41 -18.83 3.32 3.89
CA PRO A 41 -18.42 1.94 3.57
C PRO A 41 -19.15 1.33 2.36
N ASP A 42 -20.44 1.62 2.19
CA ASP A 42 -21.21 1.16 1.03
C ASP A 42 -20.75 1.81 -0.27
N HIS A 43 -20.38 3.10 -0.23
CA HIS A 43 -19.77 3.75 -1.38
C HIS A 43 -18.45 3.06 -1.73
N ILE A 44 -17.55 2.82 -0.75
CA ILE A 44 -16.28 2.10 -0.97
C ILE A 44 -16.51 0.74 -1.62
N LYS A 45 -17.46 -0.05 -1.11
CA LYS A 45 -17.80 -1.36 -1.69
C LYS A 45 -18.26 -1.28 -3.15
N SER A 46 -18.96 -0.21 -3.52
CA SER A 46 -19.43 -0.01 -4.89
C SER A 46 -18.40 0.61 -5.84
N SER A 47 -17.43 1.39 -5.32
CA SER A 47 -16.52 2.21 -6.14
C SER A 47 -15.08 1.73 -6.17
N PHE A 48 -14.60 1.02 -5.12
CA PHE A 48 -13.26 0.44 -5.11
C PHE A 48 -13.23 -0.92 -5.80
N THR A 49 -13.34 -0.90 -7.14
CA THR A 49 -13.35 -2.11 -7.98
C THR A 49 -11.95 -2.64 -8.29
N ALA A 50 -10.91 -1.90 -7.90
CA ALA A 50 -9.51 -2.27 -8.15
C ALA A 50 -9.00 -3.35 -7.19
N GLY A 51 -9.67 -3.58 -6.05
CA GLY A 51 -9.29 -4.58 -5.06
C GLY A 51 -10.40 -5.61 -4.81
N GLU A 52 -10.01 -6.73 -4.22
CA GLU A 52 -10.92 -7.80 -3.77
C GLU A 52 -11.21 -7.63 -2.28
N LEU A 53 -12.48 -7.53 -1.88
CA LEU A 53 -12.87 -7.43 -0.48
C LEU A 53 -12.59 -8.76 0.24
N GLU A 54 -11.71 -8.75 1.23
CA GLU A 54 -11.36 -9.93 2.02
C GLU A 54 -12.15 -10.03 3.33
N ASN A 55 -12.44 -8.87 3.95
CA ASN A 55 -13.05 -8.83 5.26
C ASN A 55 -13.81 -7.52 5.49
N GLU A 56 -14.97 -7.62 6.12
CA GLU A 56 -15.71 -6.49 6.71
C GLU A 56 -15.92 -6.77 8.19
N SER A 57 -15.67 -5.76 9.02
CA SER A 57 -15.94 -5.82 10.46
C SER A 57 -16.54 -4.52 10.97
N ASN A 58 -17.35 -4.61 12.03
CA ASN A 58 -17.98 -3.45 12.66
C ASN A 58 -17.75 -3.51 14.17
N THR A 59 -17.27 -2.42 14.76
CA THR A 59 -17.06 -2.30 16.20
C THR A 59 -17.47 -0.90 16.64
N LEU A 60 -18.43 -0.81 17.57
CA LEU A 60 -18.88 0.46 18.16
C LEU A 60 -19.27 1.52 17.10
N GLY A 61 -19.96 1.10 16.04
CA GLY A 61 -20.38 1.99 14.95
C GLY A 61 -19.29 2.29 13.91
N LYS A 62 -18.05 1.85 14.14
CA LYS A 62 -16.93 1.99 13.20
C LYS A 62 -16.87 0.77 12.30
N THR A 63 -16.93 0.99 10.99
CA THR A 63 -16.78 -0.07 9.99
C THR A 63 -15.34 -0.13 9.51
N THR A 64 -14.76 -1.33 9.42
CA THR A 64 -13.44 -1.55 8.81
C THR A 64 -13.61 -2.48 7.62
N LEU A 65 -13.13 -2.06 6.45
CA LEU A 65 -13.10 -2.87 5.23
C LEU A 65 -11.65 -3.20 4.87
N LYS A 66 -11.36 -4.47 4.62
CA LYS A 66 -10.04 -4.93 4.19
C LYS A 66 -10.12 -5.50 2.78
N TYR A 67 -9.26 -5.01 1.92
CA TYR A 67 -9.15 -5.41 0.52
C TYR A 67 -7.74 -5.88 0.19
N ARG A 68 -7.66 -6.83 -0.73
CA ARG A 68 -6.41 -7.15 -1.44
C ARG A 68 -6.35 -6.37 -2.74
N LEU A 69 -5.29 -5.59 -2.91
CA LEU A 69 -4.97 -4.87 -4.13
C LEU A 69 -3.71 -5.46 -4.75
N ASN A 70 -3.87 -6.28 -5.79
CA ASN A 70 -2.75 -6.85 -6.52
C ASN A 70 -2.23 -5.85 -7.54
N THR A 71 -1.00 -5.37 -7.36
CA THR A 71 -0.30 -4.58 -8.38
C THR A 71 0.75 -5.43 -9.08
N LYS A 72 1.39 -4.89 -10.12
CA LYS A 72 2.49 -5.57 -10.81
C LYS A 72 3.65 -5.90 -9.86
N ASP A 73 3.92 -5.00 -8.92
CA ASP A 73 5.14 -5.05 -8.10
C ASP A 73 4.88 -5.70 -6.73
N VAL A 74 3.70 -5.45 -6.12
CA VAL A 74 3.35 -5.99 -4.80
C VAL A 74 1.84 -6.17 -4.63
N SER A 75 1.45 -7.11 -3.76
CA SER A 75 0.07 -7.23 -3.27
C SER A 75 -0.08 -6.40 -1.99
N TYR A 76 -0.91 -5.37 -2.03
CA TYR A 76 -1.22 -4.54 -0.87
C TYR A 76 -2.45 -5.06 -0.13
N LEU A 77 -2.36 -5.12 1.19
CA LEU A 77 -3.53 -5.15 2.06
C LEU A 77 -3.97 -3.69 2.29
N VAL A 78 -5.11 -3.32 1.70
CA VAL A 78 -5.72 -2.01 1.84
C VAL A 78 -6.80 -2.08 2.91
N THR A 79 -6.69 -1.28 3.96
CA THR A 79 -7.67 -1.22 5.05
C THR A 79 -8.30 0.16 5.12
N PHE A 80 -9.61 0.24 4.91
CA PHE A 80 -10.41 1.45 5.12
C PHE A 80 -10.99 1.42 6.53
N TYR A 81 -10.76 2.47 7.31
CA TYR A 81 -11.26 2.64 8.66
C TYR A 81 -12.31 3.75 8.70
N GLY A 82 -13.53 3.37 9.08
CA GLY A 82 -14.63 4.29 9.35
C GLY A 82 -14.55 4.91 10.74
N ASN A 83 -14.98 6.16 10.85
CA ASN A 83 -15.18 6.87 12.11
C ASN A 83 -16.60 6.65 12.67
N GLU A 84 -16.90 7.33 13.79
CA GLU A 84 -18.21 7.24 14.48
C GLU A 84 -19.35 7.90 13.67
N ASN A 85 -18.99 8.75 12.71
CA ASN A 85 -19.93 9.38 11.78
C ASN A 85 -20.23 8.48 10.56
N GLY A 86 -19.72 7.24 10.53
CA GLY A 86 -19.98 6.28 9.46
C GLY A 86 -19.28 6.59 8.14
N THR A 87 -18.19 7.36 8.19
CA THR A 87 -17.39 7.77 7.01
C THR A 87 -15.94 7.36 7.16
N VAL A 88 -15.24 7.10 6.06
CA VAL A 88 -13.82 6.74 6.08
C VAL A 88 -12.99 7.94 6.54
N SER A 89 -12.23 7.75 7.63
CA SER A 89 -11.30 8.77 8.15
C SER A 89 -9.84 8.37 8.04
N LYS A 90 -9.57 7.10 7.72
CA LYS A 90 -8.21 6.58 7.54
C LYS A 90 -8.18 5.44 6.54
N ILE A 91 -7.14 5.41 5.72
CA ILE A 91 -6.85 4.31 4.79
C ILE A 91 -5.39 3.88 5.01
N GLU A 92 -5.15 2.60 5.23
CA GLU A 92 -3.80 2.03 5.30
C GLU A 92 -3.56 1.08 4.14
N LEU A 93 -2.42 1.21 3.48
CA LEU A 93 -1.93 0.27 2.48
C LEU A 93 -0.66 -0.36 2.98
N TYR A 94 -0.69 -1.67 3.20
CA TYR A 94 0.45 -2.44 3.66
C TYR A 94 0.92 -3.41 2.58
N GLY A 95 2.18 -3.29 2.16
CA GLY A 95 2.80 -4.20 1.19
C GLY A 95 4.06 -4.85 1.78
N LEU A 96 4.17 -6.17 1.66
CA LEU A 96 5.37 -6.93 2.02
C LEU A 96 6.12 -7.31 0.74
N TYR A 97 7.42 -7.03 0.68
CA TYR A 97 8.21 -7.27 -0.52
C TYR A 97 9.19 -8.43 -0.36
N GLY A 98 9.10 -9.42 -1.25
CA GLY A 98 9.84 -10.67 -1.16
C GLY A 98 11.23 -10.67 -1.80
N ASN A 99 11.50 -9.80 -2.78
CA ASN A 99 12.70 -9.91 -3.64
C ASN A 99 13.93 -9.13 -3.12
N GLY A 100 14.03 -8.96 -1.81
CA GLY A 100 15.18 -8.33 -1.17
C GLY A 100 15.08 -6.82 -1.01
N TYR A 101 16.08 -6.27 -0.30
CA TYR A 101 16.07 -4.89 0.18
C TYR A 101 16.05 -3.85 -0.95
N SER A 102 16.94 -3.97 -1.95
CA SER A 102 17.11 -2.98 -3.02
C SER A 102 15.81 -2.72 -3.78
N ASP A 103 15.12 -3.79 -4.18
CA ASP A 103 13.85 -3.69 -4.87
C ASP A 103 12.74 -3.11 -3.98
N GLY A 104 12.76 -3.42 -2.68
CA GLY A 104 11.76 -2.91 -1.74
C GLY A 104 11.91 -1.40 -1.48
N ILE A 105 13.14 -0.91 -1.34
CA ILE A 105 13.38 0.53 -1.19
C ILE A 105 13.11 1.31 -2.49
N GLU A 106 13.40 0.71 -3.65
CA GLU A 106 13.05 1.28 -4.95
C GLU A 106 11.53 1.36 -5.15
N LEU A 107 10.80 0.31 -4.78
CA LEU A 107 9.34 0.31 -4.79
C LEU A 107 8.79 1.39 -3.85
N TYR A 108 9.32 1.49 -2.62
CA TYR A 108 8.92 2.54 -1.69
C TYR A 108 9.10 3.92 -2.33
N LYS A 109 10.29 4.21 -2.86
CA LYS A 109 10.56 5.47 -3.55
C LYS A 109 9.56 5.74 -4.67
N LYS A 110 9.27 4.73 -5.49
CA LYS A 110 8.32 4.81 -6.62
C LYS A 110 6.90 5.13 -6.15
N GLU A 111 6.43 4.53 -5.06
CA GLU A 111 5.11 4.86 -4.50
C GLU A 111 5.07 6.28 -3.93
N MET A 112 6.15 6.69 -3.28
CA MET A 112 6.30 8.04 -2.76
C MET A 112 6.45 9.10 -3.87
N ASP A 113 6.97 8.73 -5.04
CA ASP A 113 7.01 9.57 -6.24
C ASP A 113 5.60 9.77 -6.87
N LYS A 114 4.64 8.87 -6.61
CA LYS A 114 3.22 8.99 -7.04
C LYS A 114 2.39 9.84 -6.09
N ILE A 115 2.61 9.70 -4.77
CA ILE A 115 2.39 10.81 -3.81
C ILE A 115 3.41 11.90 -4.23
N SER A 116 3.61 13.06 -3.65
CA SER A 116 4.49 14.10 -4.25
C SER A 116 4.11 14.62 -5.67
N SER A 117 3.54 13.84 -6.60
CA SER A 117 3.08 14.25 -7.93
C SER A 117 1.55 14.32 -8.05
N ALA A 118 0.80 13.59 -7.21
CA ALA A 118 -0.65 13.52 -7.31
C ALA A 118 -1.39 14.80 -6.90
N ASN A 119 -0.83 15.69 -6.07
CA ASN A 119 -1.48 16.93 -5.61
C ASN A 119 -0.52 18.07 -5.28
N MET A 120 -1.04 19.28 -5.10
CA MET A 120 -0.31 20.36 -4.40
C MET A 120 -0.39 20.11 -2.90
N TYR A 121 0.76 19.81 -2.28
CA TYR A 121 0.90 19.66 -0.84
C TYR A 121 1.33 21.00 -0.24
N GLN A 122 0.86 21.31 0.97
CA GLN A 122 1.27 22.51 1.69
C GLN A 122 2.68 22.34 2.28
N THR A 123 2.97 21.16 2.82
CA THR A 123 4.22 20.86 3.51
C THR A 123 4.68 19.44 3.22
N TYR A 124 5.99 19.26 3.11
CA TYR A 124 6.66 17.97 3.10
C TYR A 124 7.62 17.86 4.29
N ARG A 125 7.71 16.68 4.87
CA ARG A 125 8.76 16.32 5.84
C ARG A 125 9.16 14.87 5.62
N ALA A 126 10.46 14.60 5.67
CA ALA A 126 10.97 13.24 5.76
C ALA A 126 11.79 13.03 7.02
N LYS A 127 11.90 11.78 7.43
CA LYS A 127 12.63 11.36 8.61
C LYS A 127 13.44 10.11 8.30
N TYR A 128 14.71 10.15 8.65
CA TYR A 128 15.60 9.00 8.63
C TYR A 128 15.90 8.57 10.06
N ASN A 129 15.73 7.28 10.39
CA ASN A 129 16.09 6.77 11.71
C ASN A 129 17.47 6.09 11.69
N SER A 130 18.48 6.79 12.24
CA SER A 130 19.85 6.31 12.39
C SER A 130 20.06 5.68 13.78
N LYS A 131 20.67 4.50 13.84
CA LYS A 131 21.08 3.90 15.13
C LYS A 131 22.13 4.73 15.87
N THR A 132 22.90 5.57 15.17
CA THR A 132 24.00 6.34 15.77
C THR A 132 23.61 7.79 16.04
N ALA A 133 22.89 8.44 15.13
CA ALA A 133 22.53 9.85 15.22
C ALA A 133 21.09 10.08 15.72
N GLY A 134 20.31 9.01 15.91
CA GLY A 134 18.88 9.11 16.21
C GLY A 134 18.07 9.52 14.98
N GLN A 135 16.97 10.25 15.21
CA GLN A 135 16.09 10.71 14.14
C GLN A 135 16.66 11.96 13.47
N ILE A 136 16.81 11.92 12.15
CA ILE A 136 17.25 13.03 11.31
C ILE A 136 16.06 13.49 10.48
N ASP A 137 15.75 14.78 10.51
CA ASP A 137 14.63 15.37 9.79
C ASP A 137 15.10 16.08 8.50
N PHE A 138 14.31 15.97 7.44
CA PHE A 138 14.54 16.60 6.15
C PHE A 138 13.28 17.37 5.72
N GLN A 139 13.48 18.55 5.12
CA GLN A 139 12.41 19.34 4.51
C GLN A 139 12.52 19.39 2.98
N ASP A 140 13.67 19.04 2.43
CA ASP A 140 13.87 18.84 1.00
C ASP A 140 13.92 17.34 0.69
N ARG A 141 13.13 16.93 -0.31
CA ARG A 141 13.00 15.52 -0.68
C ARG A 141 14.24 14.99 -1.40
N ASN A 142 14.92 15.80 -2.19
CA ASN A 142 16.13 15.38 -2.88
C ASN A 142 17.26 15.18 -1.87
N GLU A 143 17.44 16.10 -0.93
CA GLU A 143 18.41 15.96 0.16
C GLU A 143 18.18 14.68 0.98
N PHE A 144 16.92 14.36 1.26
CA PHE A 144 16.55 13.12 1.94
C PHE A 144 16.97 11.89 1.14
N TRP A 145 16.63 11.82 -0.15
CA TRP A 145 16.95 10.65 -0.98
C TRP A 145 18.46 10.52 -1.27
N ASP A 146 19.18 11.63 -1.44
CA ASP A 146 20.64 11.63 -1.51
C ASP A 146 21.26 11.07 -0.23
N TYR A 147 20.69 11.41 0.93
CA TYR A 147 21.12 10.86 2.21
C TYR A 147 20.84 9.35 2.31
N VAL A 148 19.65 8.89 1.90
CA VAL A 148 19.30 7.46 1.90
C VAL A 148 20.22 6.66 0.99
N ILE A 149 20.51 7.15 -0.23
CA ILE A 149 21.43 6.49 -1.17
C ILE A 149 22.84 6.39 -0.59
N LYS A 150 23.31 7.45 0.07
CA LYS A 150 24.66 7.50 0.63
C LYS A 150 24.84 6.61 1.86
N ASN A 151 23.82 6.51 2.71
CA ASN A 151 23.93 5.89 4.03
C ASN A 151 23.23 4.54 4.14
N ASP A 152 22.53 4.11 3.09
CA ASP A 152 21.57 3.00 3.13
C ASP A 152 20.44 3.24 4.15
N VAL A 153 19.36 2.46 4.18
CA VAL A 153 18.38 2.53 5.27
C VAL A 153 18.89 1.73 6.46
N ASP A 154 18.87 2.29 7.67
CA ASP A 154 19.30 1.55 8.86
C ASP A 154 18.15 0.72 9.47
N THR A 155 17.03 1.37 9.82
CA THR A 155 15.85 0.69 10.38
C THR A 155 14.56 1.06 9.65
N PHE A 156 14.23 2.36 9.67
CA PHE A 156 13.03 2.90 9.04
C PHE A 156 13.34 4.24 8.40
N ILE A 157 12.60 4.55 7.34
CA ILE A 157 12.48 5.91 6.81
C ILE A 157 11.02 6.28 6.67
N TYR A 158 10.74 7.57 6.75
CA TYR A 158 9.39 8.12 6.70
C TYR A 158 9.36 9.31 5.74
N GLU A 159 8.28 9.41 4.97
CA GLU A 159 7.94 10.62 4.21
C GLU A 159 6.50 11.00 4.57
N CYS A 160 6.24 12.28 4.78
CA CYS A 160 4.95 12.81 5.20
C CYS A 160 4.60 14.01 4.33
N TRP A 161 3.39 13.99 3.75
CA TRP A 161 2.84 15.11 2.99
C TRP A 161 1.59 15.64 3.70
N TRP A 162 1.53 16.96 3.88
CA TRP A 162 0.35 17.65 4.39
C TRP A 162 -0.39 18.30 3.24
N VAL A 163 -1.65 17.91 3.04
CA VAL A 163 -2.48 18.40 1.93
C VAL A 163 -3.35 19.57 2.41
N ILE A 164 -3.93 19.46 3.60
CA ILE A 164 -4.77 20.49 4.22
C ILE A 164 -4.38 20.61 5.70
N ASN A 165 -4.21 21.85 6.18
CA ASN A 165 -3.97 22.15 7.59
C ASN A 165 -4.71 23.43 7.97
N GLU A 166 -5.93 23.27 8.46
CA GLU A 166 -6.73 24.32 9.09
C GLU A 166 -6.81 24.06 10.60
N PRO A 167 -7.13 25.06 11.44
CA PRO A 167 -7.22 24.87 12.89
C PRO A 167 -8.11 23.70 13.35
N THR A 168 -9.10 23.34 12.54
CA THR A 168 -10.09 22.29 12.83
C THR A 168 -9.89 21.01 12.02
N MET A 169 -8.95 20.97 11.07
CA MET A 169 -8.79 19.83 10.16
C MET A 169 -7.38 19.70 9.59
N LYS A 170 -6.83 18.48 9.67
CA LYS A 170 -5.59 18.09 9.00
C LYS A 170 -5.81 16.86 8.15
N PHE A 171 -5.30 16.91 6.92
CA PHE A 171 -5.22 15.76 6.03
C PHE A 171 -3.76 15.47 5.68
N ASP A 172 -3.30 14.29 6.05
CA ASP A 172 -1.92 13.83 5.86
C ASP A 172 -1.83 12.50 5.12
N ILE A 173 -0.72 12.34 4.42
CA ILE A 173 -0.32 11.11 3.77
C ILE A 173 1.07 10.75 4.30
N ASP A 174 1.15 9.64 5.01
CA ASP A 174 2.37 9.15 5.65
C ASP A 174 2.85 7.86 4.97
N GLY A 175 4.05 7.92 4.38
CA GLY A 175 4.80 6.76 3.92
C GLY A 175 5.80 6.31 4.98
N LYS A 176 5.89 5.00 5.19
CA LYS A 176 6.93 4.35 5.99
C LYS A 176 7.49 3.16 5.25
N TYR A 177 8.82 3.11 5.18
CA TYR A 177 9.53 1.90 4.80
C TYR A 177 10.21 1.26 6.01
N SER A 178 10.10 -0.07 6.12
CA SER A 178 10.71 -0.86 7.19
C SER A 178 11.70 -1.86 6.60
N LYS A 179 12.99 -1.68 6.89
CA LYS A 179 14.05 -2.53 6.31
C LYS A 179 13.98 -3.97 6.80
N SER A 180 13.72 -4.18 8.09
CA SER A 180 13.71 -5.53 8.69
C SER A 180 12.63 -6.44 8.12
N SER A 181 11.44 -5.89 7.86
CA SER A 181 10.33 -6.60 7.23
C SER A 181 10.30 -6.44 5.72
N ASN A 182 11.14 -5.59 5.13
CA ASN A 182 11.06 -5.18 3.73
C ASN A 182 9.63 -4.80 3.32
N SER A 183 9.02 -3.90 4.10
CA SER A 183 7.61 -3.54 3.93
C SER A 183 7.39 -2.05 3.79
N ILE A 184 6.29 -1.73 3.10
CA ILE A 184 5.79 -0.39 2.86
C ILE A 184 4.46 -0.27 3.59
N LEU A 185 4.30 0.81 4.35
CA LEU A 185 3.03 1.26 4.90
C LEU A 185 2.76 2.66 4.36
N ILE A 186 1.61 2.86 3.72
CA ILE A 186 1.13 4.17 3.31
C ILE A 186 -0.18 4.42 4.05
N THR A 187 -0.26 5.52 4.78
CA THR A 187 -1.45 5.90 5.54
C THR A 187 -1.98 7.21 4.98
N PHE A 188 -3.26 7.23 4.62
CA PHE A 188 -4.01 8.45 4.37
C PHE A 188 -4.88 8.69 5.59
N GLU A 189 -4.78 9.85 6.24
CA GLU A 189 -5.53 10.12 7.46
C GLU A 189 -6.09 11.54 7.44
N LYS A 190 -7.39 11.65 7.74
CA LYS A 190 -8.07 12.91 7.98
C LYS A 190 -8.39 13.00 9.47
N ASN A 191 -7.73 13.95 10.12
CA ASN A 191 -7.90 14.29 11.52
C ASN A 191 -8.76 15.54 11.62
N ILE A 192 -9.88 15.46 12.34
CA ILE A 192 -10.78 16.59 12.63
C ILE A 192 -10.68 16.89 14.13
N TRP A 193 -10.52 18.15 14.48
CA TRP A 193 -10.48 18.63 15.87
C TRP A 193 -11.70 19.50 16.15
N GLU A 194 -12.38 19.20 17.26
CA GLU A 194 -13.53 19.97 17.78
C GLU A 194 -13.11 21.03 18.80
#